data_AF-A0A7W1C3W3-F1
#
_entry.id   AF-A0A7W1C3W3-F1
#
_cell.length_a   1.000
_cell.length_b   1.000
_cell.length_c   1.000
_cell.angle_alpha   90.00
_cell.angle_beta   90.00
_cell.angle_gamma   90.00
#
_symmetry.space_group_name_H-M   'P 1'
#
loop_
_entity.id
_entity.type
_entity.pdbx_description
1 polymer ?
#
loop_
_entity_poly.entity_id
_entity_poly.type
_entity_poly.pdbx_seq_one_letter_code
_entity_poly.pdbx_strand_id
1 'polypeptide(L)'
;MTPREGSERAAAERLTSGIQPEAARLLLARCLAGDLPASRALRELFEMTAEPESVRSLVDQITKRAAILSRAGDRLLQDRVDELTQLVVEPDNTH
;
A
#
# COMPACT_ATOMS: atom_id res chain seq x y z
N MET A 1 -17.33 -11.81 12.27
CA MET A 1 -16.56 -10.56 12.18
C MET A 1 -15.70 -10.44 13.41
N THR A 2 -14.41 -10.75 13.27
CA THR A 2 -13.43 -10.66 14.36
C THR A 2 -12.99 -9.20 14.56
N PRO A 3 -12.72 -8.76 15.80
CA PRO A 3 -12.32 -7.37 16.10
C PRO A 3 -11.01 -6.93 15.43
N ARG A 4 -10.23 -7.86 14.87
CA ARG A 4 -8.96 -7.60 14.18
C ARG A 4 -9.14 -7.03 12.77
N GLU A 5 -10.08 -7.57 11.97
CA GLU A 5 -10.32 -7.11 10.59
C GLU A 5 -10.78 -5.64 10.53
N GLY A 6 -11.56 -5.20 11.53
CA GLY A 6 -11.98 -3.79 11.63
C GLY A 6 -10.83 -2.84 11.97
N SER A 7 -9.80 -3.34 12.67
CA SER A 7 -8.62 -2.55 13.04
C SER A 7 -7.69 -2.38 11.84
N GLU A 8 -7.46 -3.45 11.08
CA GLU A 8 -6.58 -3.46 9.91
C GLU A 8 -7.10 -2.52 8.81
N ARG A 9 -8.40 -2.57 8.53
CA ARG A 9 -9.03 -1.68 7.54
C ARG A 9 -8.95 -0.22 7.96
N ALA A 10 -9.26 0.09 9.21
CA ALA A 10 -9.18 1.47 9.72
C ALA A 10 -7.74 2.01 9.72
N ALA A 11 -6.75 1.16 10.00
CA ALA A 11 -5.35 1.53 9.94
C ALA A 11 -4.87 1.73 8.49
N ALA A 12 -5.29 0.89 7.54
CA ALA A 12 -5.06 1.07 6.10
C ALA A 12 -5.70 2.35 5.56
N GLU A 13 -6.92 2.67 5.96
CA GLU A 13 -7.59 3.94 5.59
C GLU A 13 -6.86 5.16 6.14
N ARG A 14 -6.37 5.09 7.39
CA ARG A 14 -5.55 6.16 7.97
C ARG A 14 -4.22 6.34 7.23
N LEU A 15 -3.56 5.23 6.89
CA LEU A 15 -2.28 5.23 6.16
C LEU A 15 -2.42 5.86 4.78
N THR A 16 -3.51 5.55 4.09
CA THR A 16 -3.78 5.99 2.72
C THR A 16 -4.53 7.33 2.66
N SER A 17 -4.96 7.87 3.81
CA SER A 17 -5.71 9.12 3.88
C SER A 17 -4.92 10.31 3.33
N GLY A 18 -5.41 10.97 2.29
CA GLY A 18 -4.69 12.06 1.61
C GLY A 18 -3.89 11.64 0.38
N ILE A 19 -3.93 10.36 0.00
CA ILE A 19 -3.46 9.91 -1.32
C ILE A 19 -4.46 10.31 -2.40
N GLN A 20 -3.93 10.88 -3.47
CA GLN A 20 -4.64 11.21 -4.69
C GLN A 20 -3.98 10.47 -5.87
N PRO A 21 -4.76 9.99 -6.84
CA PRO A 21 -6.22 10.04 -6.94
C PRO A 21 -6.94 9.09 -5.96
N GLU A 22 -8.23 9.33 -5.69
CA GLU A 22 -9.04 8.49 -4.77
C GLU A 22 -9.08 7.02 -5.19
N ALA A 23 -9.02 6.73 -6.50
CA ALA A 23 -8.93 5.37 -7.01
C ALA A 23 -7.66 4.65 -6.52
N ALA A 24 -6.50 5.33 -6.54
CA ALA A 24 -5.23 4.82 -6.02
C ALA A 24 -5.31 4.58 -4.50
N ARG A 25 -5.95 5.51 -3.77
CA ARG A 25 -6.19 5.38 -2.33
C ARG A 25 -6.99 4.13 -1.98
N LEU A 26 -8.11 3.91 -2.68
CA LEU A 26 -8.97 2.73 -2.46
C LEU A 26 -8.24 1.43 -2.76
N LEU A 27 -7.45 1.40 -3.83
CA LEU A 27 -6.64 0.24 -4.23
C LEU A 27 -5.60 -0.12 -3.16
N LEU A 28 -4.85 0.88 -2.70
CA LEU A 28 -3.86 0.71 -1.63
C LEU A 28 -4.54 0.29 -0.33
N ALA A 29 -5.67 0.89 0.05
CA ALA A 29 -6.39 0.53 1.27
C ALA A 29 -6.85 -0.94 1.24
N ARG A 30 -7.36 -1.43 0.11
CA ARG A 30 -7.74 -2.84 -0.08
C ARG A 30 -6.54 -3.78 -0.01
N CYS A 31 -5.43 -3.38 -0.62
CA CYS A 31 -4.19 -4.14 -0.59
C CYS A 31 -3.65 -4.32 0.84
N LEU A 32 -3.60 -3.22 1.58
CA LEU A 32 -3.11 -3.19 2.96
C LEU A 32 -4.06 -3.91 3.93
N ALA A 33 -5.36 -3.89 3.66
CA ALA A 33 -6.37 -4.59 4.46
C ALA A 33 -6.46 -6.11 4.21
N GLY A 34 -5.66 -6.68 3.29
CA GLY A 34 -5.76 -8.12 3.00
C GLY A 34 -6.57 -8.51 1.78
N ASP A 35 -7.38 -7.59 1.24
CA ASP A 35 -8.40 -7.86 0.23
C ASP A 35 -7.81 -8.04 -1.18
N LEU A 36 -6.62 -7.48 -1.41
CA LEU A 36 -5.93 -7.52 -2.71
C LEU A 36 -4.43 -7.83 -2.51
N PRO A 37 -3.80 -8.67 -3.36
CA PRO A 37 -2.34 -8.85 -3.34
C PRO A 37 -1.60 -7.61 -3.89
N ALA A 38 -0.41 -7.33 -3.36
CA ALA A 38 0.41 -6.17 -3.72
C ALA A 38 0.76 -6.11 -5.21
N SER A 39 1.09 -7.25 -5.82
CA SER A 39 1.38 -7.36 -7.25
C SER A 39 0.22 -6.90 -8.13
N ARG A 40 -1.01 -7.28 -7.79
CA ARG A 40 -2.22 -6.84 -8.51
C ARG A 40 -2.52 -5.36 -8.23
N ALA A 41 -2.29 -4.91 -7.01
CA ALA A 41 -2.47 -3.50 -6.64
C ALA A 41 -1.55 -2.58 -7.45
N LEU A 42 -0.28 -2.96 -7.59
CA LEU A 42 0.71 -2.23 -8.37
C LEU A 42 0.38 -2.22 -9.85
N ARG A 43 -0.05 -3.35 -10.41
CA ARG A 43 -0.47 -3.43 -11.81
C ARG A 43 -1.61 -2.45 -12.10
N GLU A 44 -2.65 -2.44 -11.27
CA GLU A 44 -3.79 -1.52 -11.44
C GLU A 44 -3.39 -0.05 -11.24
N LEU A 45 -2.50 0.23 -10.28
CA LEU A 45 -1.92 1.57 -10.08
C LEU A 45 -1.14 2.03 -11.31
N PHE A 46 -0.40 1.13 -11.94
CA PHE A 46 0.35 1.39 -13.16
C PHE A 46 -0.59 1.66 -14.34
N GLU A 47 -1.65 0.87 -14.48
CA GLU A 47 -2.67 1.05 -15.51
C GLU A 47 -3.45 2.38 -15.33
N MET A 48 -3.69 2.83 -14.09
CA MET A 48 -4.37 4.10 -13.81
C MET A 48 -3.48 5.33 -14.02
N THR A 49 -2.24 5.28 -13.54
CA THR A 49 -1.34 6.45 -13.57
C THR A 49 -0.57 6.55 -14.89
N ALA A 50 -0.45 5.44 -15.63
CA ALA A 50 0.36 5.30 -16.84
C ALA A 50 1.84 5.71 -16.68
N GLU A 51 2.30 5.94 -15.45
CA GLU A 51 3.62 6.48 -15.15
C GLU A 51 4.27 5.74 -13.96
N PRO A 52 5.40 5.04 -14.17
CA PRO A 52 6.11 4.33 -13.10
C PRO A 52 6.54 5.24 -11.95
N GLU A 53 6.92 6.48 -12.25
CA GLU A 53 7.36 7.46 -11.26
C GLU A 53 6.23 7.85 -10.30
N SER A 54 5.01 8.00 -10.83
CA SER A 54 3.81 8.27 -10.05
C SER A 54 3.50 7.13 -9.07
N VAL A 55 3.57 5.88 -9.54
CA VAL A 55 3.41 4.70 -8.67
C VAL A 55 4.48 4.67 -7.58
N ARG A 56 5.74 4.92 -7.94
CA ARG A 56 6.86 4.93 -6.99
C ARG A 56 6.74 6.02 -5.94
N SER A 57 6.30 7.22 -6.33
CA SER A 57 6.03 8.33 -5.43
C SER A 57 4.87 8.04 -4.46
N LEU A 58 3.83 7.36 -4.93
CA LEU A 58 2.72 6.92 -4.08
C LEU A 58 3.17 5.87 -3.06
N VAL A 59 3.97 4.89 -3.50
CA VAL A 59 4.51 3.85 -2.62
C VAL A 59 5.52 4.41 -1.61
N ASP A 60 6.38 5.34 -2.01
CA ASP A 60 7.30 6.04 -1.09
C ASP A 60 6.53 6.84 -0.03
N GLN A 61 5.43 7.52 -0.41
CA GLN A 61 4.59 8.25 0.52
C GLN A 61 3.94 7.34 1.58
N ILE A 62 3.34 6.21 1.19
CA ILE A 62 2.79 5.26 2.17
C ILE A 62 3.88 4.64 3.04
N THR A 63 5.08 4.42 2.50
CA THR A 63 6.23 3.83 3.23
C THR A 63 6.71 4.75 4.33
N LYS A 64 6.93 6.03 4.01
CA LYS A 64 7.27 7.05 5.00
C LYS A 64 6.19 7.16 6.08
N ARG A 65 4.92 7.12 5.68
CA ARG A 65 3.80 7.20 6.63
C ARG A 65 3.69 5.96 7.50
N ALA A 66 3.94 4.78 6.94
CA ALA A 66 3.96 3.52 7.69
C ALA A 66 5.09 3.53 8.71
N ALA A 67 6.27 4.02 8.34
CA ALA A 67 7.37 4.20 9.28
C ALA A 67 7.03 5.15 10.45
N ILE A 68 6.27 6.23 10.17
CA ILE A 68 5.81 7.17 11.21
C ILE A 68 4.73 6.54 12.11
N LEU A 69 3.77 5.82 11.52
CA LEU A 69 2.62 5.23 12.23
C LEU A 69 2.96 3.89 12.93
N SER A 70 4.00 3.18 12.50
CA SER A 70 4.44 1.88 13.05
C SER A 70 4.83 1.93 14.53
N ARG A 71 5.09 3.13 15.09
CA ARG A 71 5.22 3.31 16.55
C ARG A 71 4.00 2.77 17.34
N ALA A 72 2.85 2.60 16.70
CA ALA A 72 1.64 2.07 17.32
C ALA A 72 1.51 0.53 17.33
N GLY A 73 2.44 -0.24 16.74
CA GLY A 73 2.44 -1.71 16.81
C GLY A 73 1.82 -2.44 15.62
N ASP A 74 1.55 -1.76 14.52
CA ASP A 74 0.95 -2.33 13.30
C ASP A 74 1.99 -2.98 12.38
N ARG A 75 2.67 -4.02 12.89
CA ARG A 75 3.77 -4.71 12.20
C ARG A 75 3.32 -5.38 10.89
N LEU A 76 2.06 -5.82 10.81
CA LEU A 76 1.48 -6.46 9.62
C LEU A 76 1.26 -5.46 8.48
N LEU A 77 0.82 -4.24 8.82
CA LEU A 77 0.68 -3.14 7.86
C LEU A 77 2.04 -2.70 7.33
N GLN A 78 3.06 -2.67 8.19
CA GLN A 78 4.42 -2.39 7.76
C GLN A 78 4.95 -3.46 6.81
N ASP A 79 4.74 -4.74 7.11
CA ASP A 79 5.14 -5.86 6.25
C ASP A 79 4.53 -5.76 4.84
N ARG A 80 3.24 -5.42 4.76
CA ARG A 80 2.53 -5.20 3.49
C ARG A 80 3.07 -4.02 2.68
N VAL A 81 3.44 -2.94 3.36
CA VAL A 81 4.01 -1.74 2.72
C VAL A 81 5.45 -2.02 2.25
N ASP A 82 6.20 -2.80 3.01
CA ASP A 82 7.54 -3.25 2.64
C ASP A 82 7.48 -4.13 1.38
N GLU A 83 6.53 -5.08 1.33
CA GLU A 83 6.27 -5.91 0.14
C GLU A 83 5.94 -5.06 -1.10
N LEU A 84 5.05 -4.06 -0.97
CA LEU A 84 4.74 -3.11 -2.05
C LEU A 84 5.99 -2.35 -2.51
N THR A 85 6.84 -1.94 -1.58
CA THR A 85 8.07 -1.19 -1.87
C THR A 85 9.08 -2.05 -2.60
N GLN A 86 9.29 -3.29 -2.14
CA GLN A 86 10.17 -4.24 -2.83
C GLN A 86 9.70 -4.50 -4.26
N LEU A 87 8.40 -4.74 -4.47
CA LEU A 87 7.87 -5.00 -5.82
C LEU A 87 8.03 -3.80 -6.78
N VAL A 88 8.05 -2.57 -6.28
CA VAL A 88 8.28 -1.37 -7.09
C VAL A 88 9.76 -1.07 -7.32
N VAL A 89 10.61 -1.35 -6.32
CA VAL A 89 12.06 -1.10 -6.40
C VAL A 89 12.78 -2.20 -7.17
N GLU A 90 12.33 -3.44 -7.04
CA GLU A 90 12.87 -4.65 -7.68
C GLU A 90 11.85 -5.29 -8.65
N PRO A 91 11.40 -4.60 -9.72
CA PRO A 91 10.58 -5.23 -10.74
C PRO A 91 11.36 -6.29 -11.55
N ASP A 92 12.67 -6.34 -11.40
CA ASP A 92 13.63 -7.10 -12.21
C ASP A 92 14.34 -8.18 -11.36
N ASN A 93 13.63 -9.25 -11.01
CA ASN A 93 14.30 -10.50 -10.61
C ASN A 93 13.55 -11.76 -11.05
N THR A 94 12.82 -11.67 -12.17
CA THR A 94 12.31 -12.87 -12.87
C THR A 94 13.04 -12.97 -14.21
N HIS A 95 14.18 -13.63 -14.18
CA HIS A 95 14.88 -14.12 -15.36
C HIS A 95 14.60 -15.61 -15.53
#